data_AF-A0A7W7FKJ7-F1
#
_entry.id   AF-A0A7W7FKJ7-F1
#
_cell.length_a   1.000
_cell.length_b   1.000
_cell.length_c   1.000
_cell.angle_alpha   90.00
_cell.angle_beta   90.00
_cell.angle_gamma   90.00
#
_symmetry.space_group_name_H-M   'P 1'
#
loop_
_entity.id
_entity.type
_entity.pdbx_description
1 polymer ?
#
loop_
_entity_poly.entity_id
_entity_poly.type
_entity_poly.pdbx_seq_one_letter_code
_entity_poly.pdbx_strand_id
1 'polypeptide(L)' 'MPTAAELLDFEATHPGHPGSKVHEIEAAFDGMPAARYYQLLVRAADAIEGQARDPVTAHRVTRLTKGSAALAR' A
#
# COMPACT_ATOMS: atom_id res chain seq x y z
N MET A 1 -9.81 -11.61 -0.83
CA MET A 1 -8.43 -11.09 -0.90
C MET A 1 -8.44 -9.93 -1.87
N PRO A 2 -7.98 -8.74 -1.46
CA PRO A 2 -8.06 -7.54 -2.28
C PRO A 2 -7.15 -7.64 -3.51
N THR A 3 -7.59 -7.02 -4.59
CA THR A 3 -6.87 -6.85 -5.84
C THR A 3 -5.81 -5.74 -5.73
N ALA A 4 -4.87 -5.70 -6.67
CA ALA A 4 -3.89 -4.62 -6.74
C ALA A 4 -4.53 -3.24 -6.88
N ALA A 5 -5.64 -3.15 -7.64
CA ALA A 5 -6.38 -1.91 -7.82
C ALA A 5 -7.04 -1.43 -6.51
N GLU A 6 -7.70 -2.33 -5.77
CA GLU A 6 -8.34 -1.98 -4.49
C GLU A 6 -7.31 -1.51 -3.45
N LEU A 7 -6.13 -2.12 -3.43
CA LEU A 7 -5.04 -1.71 -2.52
C LEU A 7 -4.52 -0.31 -2.85
N LEU A 8 -4.35 0.00 -4.14
CA LEU A 8 -3.85 1.30 -4.60
C LEU A 8 -4.90 2.40 -4.46
N ASP A 9 -6.17 2.12 -4.78
CA ASP A 9 -7.27 3.07 -4.63
C ASP A 9 -7.48 3.46 -3.15
N PHE A 10 -7.36 2.49 -2.23
CA PHE A 10 -7.38 2.77 -0.79
C PHE A 10 -6.16 3.59 -0.35
N GLU A 11 -4.96 3.28 -0.84
CA GLU A 11 -3.74 4.02 -0.49
C GLU A 11 -3.72 5.45 -1.05
N ALA A 12 -4.32 5.66 -2.22
CA ALA A 12 -4.46 6.98 -2.84
C ALA A 12 -5.34 7.92 -2.00
N THR A 13 -6.41 7.37 -1.40
CA THR A 13 -7.34 8.10 -0.53
C THR A 13 -6.82 8.31 0.89
N HIS A 14 -5.85 7.51 1.34
CA HIS A 14 -5.25 7.58 2.67
C HIS A 14 -3.73 7.74 2.60
N PRO A 15 -3.19 8.85 2.06
CA PRO A 15 -1.75 9.01 1.90
C PRO A 15 -1.03 9.05 3.26
N GLY A 16 0.00 8.20 3.42
CA GLY A 16 0.86 8.19 4.61
C GLY A 16 0.44 7.16 5.68
N HIS A 17 0.99 7.29 6.89
CA HIS A 17 0.76 6.36 8.01
C HIS A 17 0.23 7.09 9.27
N PRO A 18 -0.96 7.69 9.23
CA PRO A 18 -1.59 8.15 10.46
C PRO A 18 -1.99 6.94 11.32
N GLY A 19 -1.88 7.05 12.65
CA GLY A 19 -2.22 5.95 13.57
C GLY A 19 -3.66 5.44 13.44
N SER A 20 -4.58 6.26 12.90
CA SER A 20 -5.97 5.86 12.61
C SER A 20 -6.09 4.86 11.47
N LYS A 21 -5.11 4.83 10.55
CA LYS A 21 -5.16 4.04 9.31
C LYS A 21 -5.19 2.54 9.57
N VAL A 22 -4.71 2.08 10.72
CA VAL A 22 -4.78 0.66 11.09
C VAL A 22 -6.24 0.19 11.20
N HIS A 23 -7.08 0.95 11.90
CA HIS A 23 -8.50 0.62 12.02
C HIS A 23 -9.23 0.76 10.68
N GLU A 24 -8.83 1.73 9.86
CA GLU A 24 -9.42 1.93 8.53
C GLU A 24 -9.07 0.77 7.57
N ILE A 25 -7.85 0.24 7.63
CA ILE A 25 -7.43 -0.96 6.87
C ILE A 25 -8.26 -2.17 7.32
N GLU A 26 -8.37 -2.39 8.63
CA GLU A 26 -9.14 -3.50 9.19
C GLU A 26 -10.61 -3.41 8.80
N ALA A 27 -11.20 -2.21 8.83
CA ALA A 27 -12.58 -1.99 8.41
C ALA A 27 -12.79 -2.18 6.90
N ALA A 28 -11.84 -1.76 6.07
CA ALA A 28 -11.95 -1.80 4.61
C ALA A 28 -11.72 -3.19 4.00
N PHE A 29 -10.96 -4.06 4.70
CA PHE A 29 -10.50 -5.33 4.15
C PHE A 29 -10.85 -6.54 5.04
N ASP A 30 -12.04 -6.53 5.65
CA ASP A 30 -12.60 -7.63 6.46
C ASP A 30 -11.64 -8.11 7.58
N GLY A 31 -11.16 -7.16 8.39
CA GLY A 31 -10.27 -7.45 9.52
C GLY A 31 -8.85 -7.83 9.11
N MET A 32 -8.43 -7.49 7.88
CA MET A 32 -7.07 -7.74 7.43
C MET A 32 -6.04 -7.03 8.34
N PRO A 33 -5.04 -7.75 8.87
CA PRO A 33 -3.98 -7.12 9.64
C PRO A 33 -3.21 -6.10 8.80
N ALA A 34 -2.90 -4.93 9.37
CA ALA A 34 -2.19 -3.86 8.67
C ALA A 34 -0.86 -4.33 8.05
N ALA A 35 -0.12 -5.21 8.72
CA ALA A 35 1.11 -5.79 8.17
C ALA A 35 0.87 -6.56 6.87
N ARG A 36 -0.23 -7.32 6.78
CA ARG A 36 -0.60 -8.08 5.58
C ARG A 36 -1.01 -7.13 4.46
N TYR A 37 -1.75 -6.08 4.78
CA TYR A 37 -2.10 -5.02 3.84
C TYR A 37 -0.85 -4.40 3.21
N TYR A 38 0.12 -3.95 4.02
CA TYR A 38 1.34 -3.31 3.49
C TYR A 38 2.19 -4.26 2.62
N GLN A 39 2.27 -5.55 2.99
CA GLN A 39 2.94 -6.54 2.13
C GLN A 39 2.27 -6.68 0.76
N LEU A 40 0.95 -6.70 0.71
CA LEU A 40 0.20 -6.79 -0.53
C LEU A 40 0.29 -5.48 -1.33
N LEU A 41 0.24 -4.34 -0.66
CA LEU A 41 0.39 -3.02 -1.28
C LEU A 41 1.75 -2.85 -1.97
N VAL A 42 2.84 -3.30 -1.34
CA VAL A 42 4.17 -3.27 -1.95
C VAL A 42 4.23 -4.13 -3.22
N ARG A 43 3.60 -5.32 -3.19
CA ARG A 43 3.51 -6.18 -4.38
C ARG A 43 2.66 -5.55 -5.47
N ALA A 44 1.53 -4.95 -5.10
CA ALA A 44 0.65 -4.25 -6.04
C ALA A 44 1.36 -3.07 -6.72
N ALA A 45 2.15 -2.29 -5.96
CA ALA A 45 2.93 -1.18 -6.49
C ALA A 45 4.06 -1.61 -7.45
N ASP A 46 4.62 -2.81 -7.27
CA ASP A 46 5.67 -3.36 -8.15
C ASP A 46 5.10 -4.03 -9.41
N ALA A 47 3.84 -4.45 -9.39
CA ALA A 47 3.16 -5.10 -10.51
C ALA A 47 2.79 -4.12 -11.64
N ILE A 48 2.84 -4.60 -12.89
CA ILE A 48 2.48 -3.83 -14.09
C ILE A 48 1.04 -3.33 -14.01
N GLU A 49 0.12 -4.18 -13.54
CA GLU A 49 -1.29 -3.85 -13.40
C GLU A 49 -1.52 -2.71 -12.40
N GLY A 50 -0.76 -2.70 -11.30
CA GLY A 50 -0.84 -1.63 -10.31
C GLY A 50 -0.26 -0.32 -10.82
N GLN A 51 0.87 -0.39 -11.51
CA GLN A 51 1.49 0.79 -12.16
C GLN A 51 0.60 1.38 -13.25
N ALA A 52 -0.10 0.53 -14.01
CA ALA A 52 -1.06 0.98 -15.03
C ALA A 52 -2.31 1.63 -14.40
N ARG A 53 -2.72 1.18 -13.21
CA ARG A 53 -3.89 1.71 -12.49
C ARG A 53 -3.61 3.07 -11.85
N ASP A 54 -2.60 3.17 -11.01
CA ASP A 54 -2.19 4.41 -10.35
C ASP A 54 -0.66 4.49 -10.27
N PRO A 55 0.01 5.05 -11.30
CA PRO A 55 1.45 5.11 -11.35
C PRO A 55 2.03 6.01 -10.25
N VAL A 56 1.28 7.02 -9.79
CA VAL A 56 1.75 7.98 -8.78
C VAL A 56 1.82 7.31 -7.42
N THR A 57 0.74 6.66 -7.01
CA THR A 57 0.69 5.94 -5.72
C THR A 57 1.64 4.76 -5.74
N ALA A 58 1.71 3.99 -6.83
CA ALA A 58 2.65 2.89 -6.99
C ALA A 58 4.11 3.37 -6.80
N HIS A 59 4.53 4.42 -7.50
CA HIS A 59 5.88 4.97 -7.34
C HIS A 59 6.16 5.48 -5.92
N ARG A 60 5.18 6.15 -5.29
CA ARG A 60 5.31 6.64 -3.91
C ARG A 60 5.58 5.49 -2.95
N VAL A 61 4.75 4.44 -3.01
CA VAL A 61 4.89 3.23 -2.17
C VAL A 61 6.27 2.60 -2.39
N THR A 62 6.66 2.35 -3.65
CA THR A 62 7.96 1.76 -3.98
C THR A 62 9.13 2.59 -3.44
N ARG A 63 9.06 3.92 -3.53
CA ARG A 63 10.11 4.80 -2.98
C ARG A 63 10.19 4.74 -1.46
N LEU A 64 9.07 4.75 -0.76
CA LEU A 64 9.04 4.66 0.70
C LEU A 64 9.63 3.33 1.19
N THR A 65 9.28 2.22 0.55
CA THR A 65 9.84 0.90 0.91
C THR A 65 11.33 0.80 0.62
N LYS A 66 11.80 1.28 -0.54
CA LYS A 66 13.23 1.29 -0.88
C LYS A 66 14.03 2.25 0.02
N GLY A 67 13.45 3.40 0.38
CA GLY A 67 14.04 4.35 1.33
C GLY A 67 14.17 3.79 2.74
N SER A 68 13.14 3.10 3.25
CA SER A 68 13.21 2.40 4.54
C SER A 68 14.26 1.27 4.55
N ALA A 69 14.46 0.58 3.43
CA ALA A 69 15.53 -0.42 3.31
C ALA A 69 16.93 0.21 3.20
N ALA A 70 17.05 1.43 2.65
CA ALA A 70 18.32 2.14 2.49
C ALA A 70 18.84 2.76 3.80
N LEU A 71 17.97 3.05 4.77
CA LEU A 71 18.33 3.55 6.11
C LEU A 71 18.76 2.44 7.09
N ALA A 72 18.64 1.16 6.69
CA ALA A 72 18.99 0.00 7.51
C ALA A 72 20.32 -0.67 7.09
N ARG A 73 21.15 0.02 6.30
CA ARG A 73 22.48 -0.42 5.85
C ARG A 73 23.54 0.56 6.33
#